data_AF-A0A515L6W0-F1
#
_entry.id   AF-A0A515L6W0-F1
#
_cell.length_a   1.000
_cell.length_b   1.000
_cell.length_c   1.000
_cell.angle_alpha   90.00
_cell.angle_beta   90.00
_cell.angle_gamma   90.00
#
_symmetry.space_group_name_H-M   'P 1'
#
loop_
_entity.id
_entity.type
_entity.pdbx_description
1 polymer ?
#
loop_
_entity_poly.entity_id
_entity_poly.type
_entity_poly.pdbx_seq_one_letter_code
_entity_poly.pdbx_strand_id
1 'polypeptide(L)'
;MRWLYDSEDETLGFVIAPVQWSGGAWWFDESALRVEAVEGFWIEHPWTSNEACPAPAVTPARDGELQESPAEPQAPGTVPEPTLAIGQVFLTDGPRRGRRDGTAYEAVLRVPPEELDASKGFRLRISGRLARGTGATPMACRQAADGRQRPVCLISTIIDEVAIENGASGETLAAWSTSGRAAPAVAPET
;
A
#
# COMPACT_ATOMS: atom_id res chain seq x y z
N MET A 1 -4.07 2.04 -4.10
CA MET A 1 -5.28 1.81 -3.28
C MET A 1 -6.49 2.28 -4.07
N ARG A 2 -7.65 1.61 -3.98
CA ARG A 2 -8.91 2.10 -4.58
C ARG A 2 -9.97 2.23 -3.49
N TRP A 3 -10.79 3.27 -3.60
CA TRP A 3 -11.93 3.47 -2.72
C TRP A 3 -13.10 4.05 -3.53
N LEU A 4 -14.31 3.83 -3.04
CA LEU A 4 -15.54 4.37 -3.62
C LEU A 4 -16.50 4.70 -2.49
N TYR A 5 -17.14 5.86 -2.57
CA TYR A 5 -18.24 6.22 -1.69
C TYR A 5 -19.55 6.23 -2.47
N ASP A 6 -20.55 5.53 -1.97
CA ASP A 6 -21.93 5.55 -2.45
C ASP A 6 -22.77 6.39 -1.48
N SER A 7 -23.26 7.53 -1.95
CA SER A 7 -24.07 8.44 -1.13
C SER A 7 -25.52 7.99 -0.95
N GLU A 8 -26.05 7.15 -1.85
CA GLU A 8 -27.43 6.65 -1.72
C GLU A 8 -27.49 5.58 -0.63
N ASP A 9 -26.49 4.69 -0.62
CA ASP A 9 -26.39 3.62 0.37
C ASP A 9 -25.60 4.04 1.63
N GLU A 10 -24.97 5.21 1.61
CA GLU A 10 -24.06 5.74 2.64
C GLU A 10 -22.91 4.76 2.93
N THR A 11 -22.33 4.17 1.88
CA THR A 11 -21.28 3.15 2.01
C THR A 11 -19.94 3.60 1.45
N LEU A 12 -18.89 3.33 2.21
CA LEU A 12 -17.49 3.56 1.84
C LEU A 12 -16.80 2.21 1.65
N GLY A 13 -16.45 1.91 0.41
CA GLY A 13 -15.74 0.70 0.02
C GLY A 13 -14.25 0.94 -0.18
N PHE A 14 -13.42 -0.01 0.24
CA PHE A 14 -11.97 -0.03 0.03
C PHE A 14 -11.52 -1.34 -0.61
N VAL A 15 -10.58 -1.23 -1.56
CA VAL A 15 -9.86 -2.36 -2.15
C VAL A 15 -8.36 -2.03 -2.20
N ILE A 16 -7.56 -2.78 -1.45
CA ILE A 16 -6.10 -2.62 -1.39
C ILE A 16 -5.44 -3.94 -1.78
N ALA A 17 -4.98 -4.05 -3.02
CA ALA A 17 -4.28 -5.24 -3.50
C ALA A 17 -2.75 -5.09 -3.30
N PRO A 18 -2.08 -6.03 -2.62
CA PRO A 18 -0.63 -6.06 -2.60
C PRO A 18 -0.10 -6.53 -3.97
N VAL A 19 1.03 -5.97 -4.38
CA VAL A 19 1.74 -6.37 -5.60
C VAL A 19 2.53 -7.65 -5.33
N GLN A 20 2.54 -8.56 -6.31
CA GLN A 20 3.40 -9.74 -6.33
C GLN A 20 4.63 -9.48 -7.18
N TRP A 21 5.81 -9.81 -6.67
CA TRP A 21 7.06 -9.82 -7.41
C TRP A 21 7.77 -11.18 -7.26
N SER A 22 8.58 -11.54 -8.25
CA SER A 22 9.50 -12.66 -8.16
C SER A 22 10.82 -12.26 -7.48
N GLY A 23 11.61 -13.23 -7.02
CA GLY A 23 12.95 -12.97 -6.48
C GLY A 23 13.88 -12.26 -7.49
N GLY A 24 13.79 -12.64 -8.76
CA GLY A 24 14.59 -12.04 -9.85
C GLY A 24 14.31 -10.55 -10.11
N ALA A 25 13.19 -10.02 -9.58
CA ALA A 25 12.92 -8.58 -9.63
C ALA A 25 13.86 -7.78 -8.71
N TRP A 26 14.47 -8.41 -7.71
CA TRP A 26 15.21 -7.75 -6.62
C TRP A 26 16.65 -8.22 -6.48
N TRP A 27 16.93 -9.48 -6.82
CA TRP A 27 18.26 -10.09 -6.70
C TRP A 27 18.69 -10.73 -8.03
N PHE A 28 19.99 -10.64 -8.35
CA PHE A 28 20.58 -11.24 -9.55
C PHE A 28 21.48 -12.44 -9.26
N ASP A 29 21.80 -12.68 -7.99
CA ASP A 29 22.57 -13.83 -7.55
C ASP A 29 21.65 -15.04 -7.22
N GLU A 30 22.26 -16.17 -6.88
CA GLU A 30 21.59 -17.43 -6.52
C GLU A 30 20.53 -17.27 -5.41
N SER A 31 20.56 -16.19 -4.63
CA SER A 31 19.52 -15.87 -3.65
C SER A 31 18.15 -15.68 -4.27
N ALA A 32 18.08 -15.22 -5.52
CA ALA A 32 16.81 -15.09 -6.24
C ALA A 32 16.08 -16.44 -6.36
N LEU A 33 16.82 -17.55 -6.48
CA LEU A 33 16.27 -18.91 -6.59
C LEU A 33 15.68 -19.43 -5.28
N ARG A 34 16.04 -18.82 -4.14
CA ARG A 34 15.52 -19.17 -2.82
C ARG A 34 14.22 -18.42 -2.48
N VAL A 35 13.83 -17.44 -3.29
CA VAL A 35 12.63 -16.63 -3.09
C VAL A 35 11.51 -17.17 -3.94
N GLU A 36 10.46 -17.66 -3.28
CA GLU A 36 9.23 -18.10 -3.94
C GLU A 36 8.41 -16.89 -4.38
N ALA A 37 8.26 -15.88 -3.51
CA ALA A 37 7.50 -14.68 -3.80
C ALA A 37 7.96 -13.51 -2.94
N VAL A 38 7.72 -12.30 -3.44
CA VAL A 38 7.72 -11.08 -2.64
C VAL A 38 6.34 -10.44 -2.78
N GLU A 39 5.71 -10.09 -1.66
CA GLU A 39 4.39 -9.45 -1.64
C GLU A 39 4.45 -8.15 -0.85
N GLY A 40 3.88 -7.07 -1.38
CA GLY A 40 3.89 -5.79 -0.66
C GLY A 40 3.30 -4.63 -1.45
N PHE A 41 3.79 -3.43 -1.16
CA PHE A 41 3.26 -2.18 -1.68
C PHE A 41 4.38 -1.28 -2.20
N TRP A 42 4.09 -0.58 -3.28
CA TRP A 42 4.89 0.58 -3.68
C TRP A 42 4.61 1.75 -2.75
N ILE A 43 5.65 2.51 -2.42
CA ILE A 43 5.52 3.80 -1.77
C ILE A 43 5.48 4.85 -2.89
N GLU A 44 4.37 5.59 -2.99
CA GLU A 44 4.12 6.52 -4.10
C GLU A 44 5.06 7.72 -4.08
N HIS A 45 5.34 8.27 -2.90
CA HIS A 45 6.17 9.45 -2.73
C HIS A 45 7.29 9.23 -1.70
N PRO A 46 8.24 8.33 -1.95
CA PRO A 46 9.22 7.90 -0.95
C PRO A 46 10.26 8.99 -0.59
N TRP A 47 10.29 10.07 -1.36
CA TRP A 47 11.25 11.17 -1.20
C TRP A 47 10.59 12.47 -0.72
N THR A 48 9.29 12.45 -0.43
CA THR A 48 8.59 13.60 0.15
C THR A 48 8.69 13.58 1.67
N SER A 49 8.79 14.74 2.30
CA SER A 49 8.60 14.90 3.74
C SER A 49 7.20 15.40 4.10
N ASN A 50 6.29 15.48 3.12
CA ASN A 50 4.92 15.89 3.33
C ASN A 50 4.07 14.66 3.67
N GLU A 51 3.50 14.66 4.87
CA GLU A 51 2.61 13.60 5.38
C GLU A 51 1.16 13.76 4.90
N ALA A 52 0.84 14.85 4.19
CA ALA A 52 -0.46 15.06 3.58
C ALA A 52 -0.47 14.58 2.12
N CYS A 53 -1.55 13.89 1.73
CA CYS A 53 -1.81 13.60 0.34
C CYS A 53 -1.89 14.92 -0.46
N PRO A 54 -1.29 14.99 -1.67
CA PRO A 54 -1.49 16.13 -2.55
C PRO A 54 -2.99 16.36 -2.77
N ALA A 55 -3.43 17.61 -2.71
CA ALA A 55 -4.82 17.92 -3.04
C ALA A 55 -5.08 17.48 -4.50
N PRO A 56 -6.21 16.81 -4.78
CA PRO A 56 -6.57 16.49 -6.16
C PRO A 56 -6.63 17.79 -6.96
N ALA A 57 -6.05 17.81 -8.15
CA ALA A 57 -6.15 18.95 -9.05
C ALA A 57 -7.64 19.18 -9.36
N VAL A 58 -8.20 20.28 -8.85
CA VAL A 58 -9.61 20.60 -9.03
C VAL A 58 -9.84 20.92 -10.50
N THR A 59 -10.33 19.95 -11.26
CA THR A 59 -11.01 20.21 -12.53
C THR A 59 -12.48 20.48 -12.21
N PRO A 60 -13.08 21.59 -12.68
CA PRO A 60 -14.48 21.88 -12.38
C PRO A 60 -15.36 20.79 -13.00
N ALA A 61 -16.12 20.10 -12.14
CA ALA A 61 -17.05 19.05 -12.52
C ALA A 61 -18.14 19.60 -13.46
N ARG A 62 -18.44 18.86 -14.53
CA ARG A 62 -19.73 18.98 -15.23
C ARG A 62 -20.74 18.10 -14.47
N ASP A 63 -21.94 18.62 -14.29
CA ASP A 63 -23.00 17.96 -13.52
C ASP A 63 -23.28 16.53 -14.02
N GLY A 64 -23.17 15.53 -13.12
CA GLY A 64 -23.69 14.18 -13.34
C GLY A 64 -22.69 13.02 -13.49
N GLU A 65 -21.38 13.22 -13.30
CA GLU A 65 -20.41 12.11 -13.33
C GLU A 65 -19.97 11.66 -11.92
N LEU A 66 -19.86 10.34 -11.76
CA LEU A 66 -19.33 9.66 -10.59
C LEU A 66 -18.08 10.37 -10.09
N GLN A 67 -18.00 10.59 -8.77
CA GLN A 67 -16.80 11.12 -8.13
C GLN A 67 -15.75 9.99 -8.07
N GLU A 68 -15.29 9.54 -9.23
CA GLU A 68 -13.95 8.97 -9.35
C GLU A 68 -13.00 10.04 -8.83
N SER A 69 -12.14 9.66 -7.87
CA SER A 69 -10.90 10.41 -7.68
C SER A 69 -10.32 10.60 -9.09
N PRO A 70 -10.07 11.85 -9.57
CA PRO A 70 -9.49 12.00 -10.88
C PRO A 70 -8.13 11.31 -10.79
N ALA A 71 -8.02 10.11 -11.35
CA ALA A 71 -6.85 9.82 -12.13
C ALA A 71 -6.90 10.90 -13.20
N GLU A 72 -6.21 12.02 -12.93
CA GLU A 72 -5.88 12.99 -13.96
C GLU A 72 -5.49 12.17 -15.19
N PRO A 73 -6.00 12.47 -16.39
CA PRO A 73 -5.34 12.04 -17.60
C PRO A 73 -3.96 12.68 -17.54
N GLN A 74 -3.00 11.98 -16.90
CA GLN A 74 -1.62 12.40 -16.87
C GLN A 74 -1.25 12.54 -18.34
N ALA A 75 -0.74 13.72 -18.71
CA ALA A 75 -0.22 13.95 -20.05
C ALA A 75 0.58 12.70 -20.47
N PRO A 76 0.37 12.13 -21.67
CA PRO A 76 1.05 10.90 -22.05
C PRO A 76 2.57 11.10 -21.93
N GLY A 77 3.15 10.43 -20.93
CA GLY A 77 4.54 10.61 -20.46
C GLY A 77 4.62 11.59 -19.30
N THR A 78 4.67 11.19 -18.03
CA THR A 78 5.37 10.06 -17.42
C THR A 78 4.80 9.90 -16.01
N VAL A 79 4.09 8.80 -15.73
CA VAL A 79 3.97 8.33 -14.35
C VAL A 79 5.40 8.07 -13.89
N PRO A 80 5.93 8.73 -12.84
CA PRO A 80 7.26 8.41 -12.36
C PRO A 80 7.30 6.93 -11.99
N GLU A 81 8.26 6.20 -12.55
CA GLU A 81 8.42 4.78 -12.23
C GLU A 81 8.63 4.63 -10.71
N PRO A 82 7.91 3.71 -10.05
CA PRO A 82 8.00 3.57 -8.60
C PRO A 82 9.40 3.08 -8.21
N THR A 83 10.03 3.77 -7.25
CA THR A 83 11.44 3.52 -6.89
C THR A 83 11.63 2.84 -5.54
N LEU A 84 10.60 2.77 -4.70
CA LEU A 84 10.69 2.18 -3.36
C LEU A 84 9.46 1.33 -3.04
N ALA A 85 9.69 0.08 -2.67
CA ALA A 85 8.68 -0.85 -2.17
C ALA A 85 8.94 -1.21 -0.72
N ILE A 86 7.88 -1.58 -0.01
CA ILE A 86 7.91 -2.27 1.28
C ILE A 86 7.17 -3.61 1.10
N GLY A 87 7.75 -4.71 1.57
CA GLY A 87 7.13 -6.01 1.35
C GLY A 87 7.76 -7.15 2.14
N GLN A 88 7.03 -8.26 2.16
CA GLN A 88 7.43 -9.51 2.79
C GLN A 88 8.08 -10.42 1.75
N VAL A 89 9.20 -11.04 2.13
CA VAL A 89 9.93 -12.00 1.29
C VAL A 89 9.57 -13.41 1.76
N PHE A 90 9.02 -14.23 0.87
CA PHE A 90 8.68 -15.62 1.12
C PHE A 90 9.71 -16.52 0.45
N LEU A 91 10.42 -17.30 1.27
CA LEU A 91 11.41 -18.26 0.80
C LEU A 91 10.73 -19.59 0.43
N THR A 92 11.28 -20.32 -0.54
CA THR A 92 10.77 -21.62 -1.02
C THR A 92 10.52 -22.62 0.12
N ASP A 93 11.46 -22.71 1.05
CA ASP A 93 11.40 -23.62 2.22
C ASP A 93 10.97 -22.89 3.51
N GLY A 94 10.45 -21.67 3.38
CA GLY A 94 10.07 -20.80 4.50
C GLY A 94 8.59 -20.88 4.88
N PRO A 95 8.22 -20.27 6.02
CA PRO A 95 6.82 -20.11 6.38
C PRO A 95 6.11 -19.17 5.40
N ARG A 96 4.90 -19.55 4.96
CA ARG A 96 4.02 -18.73 4.11
C ARG A 96 2.99 -17.92 4.92
N ARG A 97 3.16 -17.85 6.24
CA ARG A 97 2.23 -17.13 7.13
C ARG A 97 2.18 -15.66 6.76
N GLY A 98 0.98 -15.10 6.63
CA GLY A 98 0.79 -13.69 6.28
C GLY A 98 0.90 -13.40 4.78
N ARG A 99 1.23 -14.40 3.94
CA ARG A 99 1.11 -14.29 2.48
C ARG A 99 -0.36 -14.28 2.08
N ARG A 100 -0.74 -13.36 1.19
CA ARG A 100 -2.12 -13.25 0.70
C ARG A 100 -2.31 -13.75 -0.72
N ASP A 101 -1.23 -14.08 -1.42
CA ASP A 101 -1.25 -14.55 -2.80
C ASP A 101 -1.98 -13.55 -3.72
N GLY A 102 -1.79 -12.26 -3.46
CA GLY A 102 -2.43 -11.17 -4.19
C GLY A 102 -3.88 -10.88 -3.76
N THR A 103 -4.46 -11.63 -2.82
CA THR A 103 -5.80 -11.36 -2.30
C THR A 103 -5.85 -9.99 -1.64
N ALA A 104 -6.76 -9.14 -2.11
CA ALA A 104 -6.89 -7.77 -1.62
C ALA A 104 -7.33 -7.72 -0.16
N TYR A 105 -7.01 -6.61 0.50
CA TYR A 105 -7.66 -6.17 1.73
C TYR A 105 -8.91 -5.38 1.32
N GLU A 106 -10.08 -5.86 1.74
CA GLU A 106 -11.37 -5.31 1.35
C GLU A 106 -12.19 -4.98 2.59
N ALA A 107 -12.83 -3.82 2.58
CA ALA A 107 -13.77 -3.39 3.61
C ALA A 107 -14.89 -2.57 2.95
N VAL A 108 -16.10 -2.72 3.50
CA VAL A 108 -17.25 -1.86 3.19
C VAL A 108 -17.79 -1.38 4.53
N LEU A 109 -17.84 -0.07 4.69
CA LEU A 109 -18.24 0.61 5.92
C LEU A 109 -19.49 1.43 5.62
N ARG A 110 -20.42 1.53 6.58
CA ARG A 110 -21.48 2.52 6.49
C ARG A 110 -20.99 3.81 7.13
N VAL A 111 -20.98 4.91 6.39
CA VAL A 111 -20.44 6.21 6.82
C VAL A 111 -21.39 7.29 6.30
N PRO A 112 -22.01 8.09 7.19
CA PRO A 112 -22.83 9.23 6.76
C PRO A 112 -21.99 10.27 6.01
N PRO A 113 -22.56 10.97 5.00
CA PRO A 113 -21.80 11.94 4.20
C PRO A 113 -21.25 13.10 5.03
N GLU A 114 -21.91 13.50 6.11
CA GLU A 114 -21.45 14.52 7.06
C GLU A 114 -20.22 14.11 7.88
N GLU A 115 -19.95 12.81 8.01
CA GLU A 115 -18.80 12.26 8.73
C GLU A 115 -17.60 12.00 7.79
N LEU A 116 -17.81 12.11 6.48
CA LEU A 116 -16.80 11.82 5.47
C LEU A 116 -16.14 13.08 4.90
N ASP A 117 -14.96 13.41 5.39
CA ASP A 117 -14.05 14.36 4.71
C ASP A 117 -13.03 13.63 3.84
N ALA A 118 -13.45 13.25 2.63
CA ALA A 118 -12.56 12.62 1.65
C ALA A 118 -11.51 13.59 1.05
N SER A 119 -11.58 14.90 1.32
CA SER A 119 -10.64 15.88 0.76
C SER A 119 -9.21 15.71 1.26
N LYS A 120 -9.04 15.07 2.42
CA LYS A 120 -7.74 14.70 3.00
C LYS A 120 -7.30 13.28 2.63
N GLY A 121 -8.11 12.56 1.86
CA GLY A 121 -7.86 11.19 1.44
C GLY A 121 -7.84 10.21 2.62
N PHE A 122 -7.25 9.04 2.36
CA PHE A 122 -7.11 7.96 3.32
C PHE A 122 -5.65 7.53 3.42
N ARG A 123 -5.24 7.06 4.60
CA ARG A 123 -3.87 6.58 4.82
C ARG A 123 -3.86 5.07 4.93
N LEU A 124 -2.92 4.45 4.21
CA LEU A 124 -2.58 3.05 4.39
C LEU A 124 -1.51 2.94 5.49
N ARG A 125 -1.89 2.44 6.67
CA ARG A 125 -0.96 2.14 7.75
C ARG A 125 -0.52 0.67 7.65
N ILE A 126 0.79 0.47 7.63
CA ILE A 126 1.42 -0.86 7.67
C ILE A 126 2.21 -0.95 8.95
N SER A 127 1.88 -1.89 9.83
CA SER A 127 2.62 -2.15 11.06
C SER A 127 3.29 -3.52 11.01
N GLY A 128 4.46 -3.62 11.63
CA GLY A 128 5.24 -4.83 11.64
C GLY A 128 6.68 -4.57 12.05
N ARG A 129 7.60 -5.39 11.52
CA ARG A 129 9.04 -5.31 11.82
C ARG A 129 9.87 -5.42 10.55
N LEU A 130 11.00 -4.74 10.53
CA LEU A 130 12.01 -4.96 9.49
C LEU A 130 12.52 -6.40 9.57
N ALA A 131 12.66 -7.04 8.42
CA ALA A 131 13.13 -8.41 8.32
C ALA A 131 14.33 -8.47 7.39
N ARG A 132 15.22 -9.40 7.66
CA ARG A 132 16.24 -9.76 6.69
C ARG A 132 15.51 -10.44 5.53
N GLY A 133 15.67 -9.90 4.32
CA GLY A 133 15.19 -10.57 3.11
C GLY A 133 16.06 -11.80 2.84
N THR A 134 16.70 -11.86 1.68
CA THR A 134 17.69 -12.90 1.39
C THR A 134 19.11 -12.57 1.90
N GLY A 135 19.35 -11.32 2.28
CA GLY A 135 20.68 -10.81 2.67
C GLY A 135 20.80 -10.47 4.17
N ALA A 136 21.93 -9.85 4.53
CA ALA A 136 22.21 -9.42 5.91
C ALA A 136 21.42 -8.16 6.34
N THR A 137 20.97 -7.36 5.38
CA THR A 137 20.24 -6.10 5.57
C THR A 137 18.76 -6.25 5.20
N PRO A 138 17.87 -5.42 5.77
CA PRO A 138 16.46 -5.41 5.40
C PRO A 138 16.19 -4.65 4.08
N MET A 139 17.23 -4.24 3.35
CA MET A 139 17.09 -3.45 2.13
C MET A 139 17.83 -4.12 0.98
N ALA A 140 17.16 -4.25 -0.16
CA ALA A 140 17.72 -4.70 -1.42
C ALA A 140 17.44 -3.63 -2.49
N CYS A 141 18.48 -3.11 -3.12
CA CYS A 141 18.35 -2.11 -4.18
C CYS A 141 18.92 -2.65 -5.48
N ARG A 142 18.18 -2.42 -6.56
CA ARG A 142 18.54 -2.83 -7.91
C ARG A 142 18.74 -1.62 -8.79
N GLN A 143 19.93 -1.50 -9.37
CA GLN A 143 20.24 -0.50 -10.38
C GLN A 143 20.07 -1.10 -11.78
N ALA A 144 19.44 -0.36 -12.68
CA ALA A 144 19.39 -0.74 -14.08
C ALA A 144 20.80 -0.73 -14.69
N ALA A 145 21.06 -1.63 -15.66
CA ALA A 145 22.39 -1.82 -16.24
C ALA A 145 22.95 -0.56 -16.94
N ASP A 146 22.08 0.34 -17.42
CA ASP A 146 22.49 1.59 -18.06
C ASP A 146 22.92 2.68 -17.07
N GLY A 147 22.69 2.47 -15.76
CA GLY A 147 23.04 3.38 -14.69
C GLY A 147 22.29 4.71 -14.69
N ARG A 148 21.33 4.94 -15.61
CA ARG A 148 20.68 6.24 -15.80
C ARG A 148 19.36 6.38 -15.03
N GLN A 149 18.77 5.26 -14.67
CA GLN A 149 17.55 5.21 -13.88
C GLN A 149 17.88 5.27 -12.38
N ARG A 150 16.94 5.73 -11.57
CA ARG A 150 17.08 5.65 -10.11
C ARG A 150 17.04 4.16 -9.70
N PRO A 151 17.79 3.75 -8.66
CA PRO A 151 17.66 2.39 -8.14
C PRO A 151 16.23 2.14 -7.68
N VAL A 152 15.76 0.91 -7.90
CA VAL A 152 14.49 0.42 -7.35
C VAL A 152 14.83 -0.40 -6.11
N CYS A 153 14.29 -0.01 -4.96
CA CYS A 153 14.62 -0.61 -3.66
C CYS A 153 13.42 -1.30 -3.03
N LEU A 154 13.68 -2.39 -2.31
CA LEU A 154 12.73 -3.11 -1.47
C LEU A 154 13.19 -3.05 -0.02
N ILE A 155 12.29 -2.60 0.86
CA ILE A 155 12.39 -2.76 2.31
C ILE A 155 11.68 -4.06 2.69
N SER A 156 12.46 -5.05 3.11
CA SER A 156 12.00 -6.35 3.58
C SER A 156 11.44 -6.22 5.00
N THR A 157 10.22 -6.71 5.18
CA THR A 157 9.51 -6.67 6.46
C THR A 157 8.81 -7.99 6.75
N ILE A 158 8.41 -8.16 8.00
CA ILE A 158 7.27 -9.00 8.36
C ILE A 158 6.16 -8.03 8.72
N ILE A 159 5.06 -8.10 7.99
CA ILE A 159 3.87 -7.29 8.23
C ILE A 159 3.04 -8.04 9.27
N ASP A 160 2.56 -7.32 10.28
CA ASP A 160 1.71 -7.86 11.33
C ASP A 160 0.27 -7.35 11.16
N GLU A 161 0.08 -6.11 10.68
CA GLU A 161 -1.22 -5.52 10.38
C GLU A 161 -1.15 -4.56 9.18
N VAL A 162 -2.23 -4.54 8.41
CA VAL A 162 -2.54 -3.49 7.44
C VAL A 162 -3.81 -2.80 7.90
N ALA A 163 -3.85 -1.47 7.89
CA ALA A 163 -5.02 -0.70 8.31
C ALA A 163 -5.24 0.51 7.41
N ILE A 164 -6.49 0.94 7.31
CA ILE A 164 -6.89 2.18 6.67
C ILE A 164 -7.28 3.18 7.74
N GLU A 165 -6.76 4.39 7.61
CA GLU A 165 -7.09 5.51 8.48
C GLU A 165 -7.72 6.65 7.69
N ASN A 166 -8.64 7.37 8.34
CA ASN A 166 -9.16 8.63 7.85
C ASN A 166 -8.02 9.66 7.82
N GLY A 167 -7.77 10.29 6.66
CA GLY A 167 -6.66 11.23 6.49
C GLY A 167 -6.82 12.54 7.27
N ALA A 168 -8.05 12.90 7.66
CA ALA A 168 -8.35 14.09 8.46
C ALA A 168 -8.29 13.81 9.96
N SER A 169 -8.98 12.76 10.45
CA SER A 169 -9.08 12.46 11.89
C SER A 169 -7.99 11.52 12.42
N GLY A 170 -7.36 10.72 11.56
CA GLY A 170 -6.45 9.64 11.96
C GLY A 170 -7.17 8.40 12.51
N GLU A 171 -8.50 8.38 12.52
CA GLU A 171 -9.29 7.24 12.98
C GLU A 171 -9.06 6.01 12.09
N THR A 172 -8.89 4.83 12.69
CA THR A 172 -8.80 3.57 11.95
C THR A 172 -10.19 3.15 11.47
N LEU A 173 -10.37 3.14 10.15
CA LEU A 173 -11.60 2.75 9.46
C LEU A 173 -11.70 1.23 9.28
N ALA A 174 -10.58 0.57 8.97
CA ALA A 174 -10.50 -0.88 8.79
C ALA A 174 -9.11 -1.38 9.14
N ALA A 175 -9.00 -2.59 9.69
CA ALA A 175 -7.72 -3.21 10.00
C ALA A 175 -7.78 -4.72 9.77
N TRP A 176 -6.68 -5.29 9.28
CA TRP A 176 -6.53 -6.71 9.03
C TRP A 176 -5.23 -7.20 9.65
N SER A 177 -5.34 -8.15 10.57
CA SER A 177 -4.16 -8.83 11.10
C SER A 177 -3.67 -9.86 10.09
N THR A 178 -2.38 -9.79 9.78
CA THR A 178 -1.66 -10.75 8.92
C THR A 178 -0.83 -11.71 9.75
N SER A 179 -0.48 -11.29 10.97
CA SER A 179 -0.08 -12.21 12.02
C SER A 179 -1.28 -13.08 12.35
N GLY A 180 -1.13 -14.40 12.39
CA GLY A 180 -2.23 -15.28 12.86
C GLY A 180 -2.47 -15.16 14.37
N ARG A 181 -2.23 -13.99 14.96
CA ARG A 181 -2.56 -13.61 16.34
C ARG A 181 -3.49 -12.41 16.22
N ALA A 182 -4.76 -12.60 16.57
CA ALA A 182 -5.71 -11.50 16.64
C ALA A 182 -5.13 -10.37 17.52
N ALA A 183 -5.13 -9.14 17.00
CA ALA A 183 -4.83 -7.97 17.80
C ALA A 183 -5.91 -7.83 18.90
N PRO A 184 -5.56 -7.56 20.16
CA PRO A 184 -6.56 -7.15 21.14
C PRO A 184 -7.17 -5.83 20.69
N ALA A 185 -8.49 -5.74 20.67
CA ALA A 185 -9.20 -4.50 20.39
C ALA A 185 -8.71 -3.41 21.37
N VAL A 186 -8.16 -2.33 20.82
CA VAL A 186 -7.85 -1.13 21.60
C VAL A 186 -9.19 -0.44 21.87
N ALA A 187 -9.61 -0.44 23.13
CA ALA A 187 -10.76 0.36 23.56
C ALA A 187 -10.39 1.85 23.47
N PRO A 188 -11.33 2.73 23.07
CA PRO A 188 -11.09 4.17 23.10
C PRO A 188 -10.82 4.61 24.55
N GLU A 189 -9.74 5.37 24.76
CA GLU A 189 -9.52 6.06 26.03
C GLU A 189 -10.63 7.10 26.23
N THR A 190 -11.31 7.01 27.37
CA THR A 190 -12.40 7.89 27.82
C THR A 190 -11.90 9.20 28.39
#